data_AF-A0A6G2DP79-F1
#
_entry.id   AF-A0A6G2DP79-F1
#
_cell.length_a   1.000
_cell.length_b   1.000
_cell.length_c   1.000
_cell.angle_alpha   90.00
_cell.angle_beta   90.00
_cell.angle_gamma   90.00
#
_symmetry.space_group_name_H-M   'P 1'
#
loop_
_entity.id
_entity.type
_entity.pdbx_description
1 polymer ?
#
loop_
_entity_poly.entity_id
_entity_poly.type
_entity_poly.pdbx_seq_one_letter_code
_entity_poly.pdbx_strand_id
1 'polypeptide(L)'
;PLLRRLDNRVQIKNSLLSQILLTYPNLVKELTTISKEVSLVFGFASLSLDEIGFLVLYFARFQEKRARPLKTVVMCTSGVGTSELLRARLE
;
A
#
# COMPACT_ATOMS: atom_id res chain seq x y z
N PRO A 1 15.50 0.43 4.25
CA PRO A 1 15.91 0.43 2.82
C PRO A 1 15.83 1.80 2.13
N LEU A 2 14.76 2.59 2.34
CA LEU A 2 14.57 3.90 1.69
C LEU A 2 15.63 4.94 2.09
N LEU A 3 15.88 5.14 3.40
CA LEU A 3 16.86 6.13 3.88
C LEU A 3 18.26 5.93 3.28
N ARG A 4 18.75 4.68 3.25
CA ARG A 4 20.05 4.34 2.62
C ARG A 4 20.11 4.72 1.13
N ARG A 5 18.99 4.65 0.40
CA ARG A 5 18.95 5.07 -1.01
C ARG A 5 18.99 6.58 -1.15
N LEU A 6 18.35 7.33 -0.25
CA LEU A 6 18.44 8.78 -0.20
C LEU A 6 19.87 9.24 0.08
N ASP A 7 20.54 8.66 1.08
CA ASP A 7 21.92 8.99 1.45
C ASP A 7 22.88 8.76 0.28
N ASN A 8 22.72 7.61 -0.40
CA ASN A 8 23.57 7.24 -1.53
C ASN A 8 23.10 7.84 -2.88
N ARG A 9 22.06 8.68 -2.87
CA ARG A 9 21.41 9.27 -4.07
C ARG A 9 21.04 8.24 -5.15
N VAL A 10 20.72 7.02 -4.74
CA VAL A 10 20.29 5.95 -5.64
C VAL A 10 18.82 6.16 -5.97
N GLN A 11 18.52 6.47 -7.23
CA GLN A 11 17.14 6.61 -7.70
C GLN A 11 16.64 5.29 -8.29
N ILE A 12 15.49 4.83 -7.79
CA ILE A 12 14.78 3.67 -8.34
C ILE A 12 13.49 4.17 -8.97
N LYS A 13 13.27 3.82 -10.24
CA LYS A 13 12.03 4.14 -10.94
C LYS A 13 10.90 3.24 -10.50
N ASN A 14 9.74 3.83 -10.26
CA ASN A 14 8.52 3.10 -9.96
C ASN A 14 7.71 2.96 -11.26
N SER A 15 7.73 1.76 -11.84
CA SER A 15 7.02 1.45 -13.10
C SER A 15 5.50 1.62 -12.98
N LEU A 16 4.96 1.62 -11.76
CA LEU A 16 3.54 1.78 -11.47
C LEU A 16 3.17 3.21 -11.06
N LEU A 17 4.11 4.17 -11.11
CA LEU A 17 3.91 5.52 -10.57
C LEU A 17 2.64 6.17 -11.14
N SER A 18 2.45 6.15 -12.46
CA SER A 18 1.27 6.74 -13.11
C SER A 18 -0.04 6.15 -12.60
N GLN A 19 -0.07 4.84 -12.41
CA GLN A 19 -1.25 4.15 -11.86
C GLN A 19 -1.48 4.53 -10.40
N ILE A 20 -0.43 4.58 -9.58
CA ILE A 20 -0.51 4.95 -8.17
C ILE A 20 -1.08 6.37 -8.00
N LEU A 21 -0.63 7.31 -8.82
CA LEU A 21 -1.10 8.70 -8.79
C LEU A 21 -2.60 8.81 -9.10
N LEU A 22 -3.12 7.95 -9.99
CA LEU A 22 -4.53 7.89 -10.35
C LEU A 22 -5.37 7.15 -9.30
N THR A 23 -4.88 6.04 -8.75
CA THR A 23 -5.64 5.19 -7.83
C THR A 23 -5.71 5.75 -6.41
N TYR A 24 -4.64 6.39 -5.93
CA TYR A 24 -4.53 6.85 -4.54
C TYR A 24 -4.18 8.34 -4.42
N PRO A 25 -4.93 9.25 -5.06
CA PRO A 25 -4.58 10.68 -5.13
C PRO A 25 -4.49 11.36 -3.76
N ASN A 26 -5.35 10.95 -2.81
CA ASN A 26 -5.36 11.50 -1.45
C ASN A 26 -4.10 11.11 -0.66
N LEU A 27 -3.72 9.83 -0.69
CA LEU A 27 -2.49 9.34 -0.04
C LEU A 27 -1.26 9.99 -0.63
N VAL A 28 -1.20 10.16 -1.96
CA VAL A 28 -0.10 10.85 -2.63
C VAL A 28 0.02 12.28 -2.12
N LYS A 29 -1.09 13.02 -2.06
CA LYS A 29 -1.12 14.41 -1.58
C LYS A 29 -0.65 14.52 -0.13
N GLU A 30 -1.17 13.67 0.75
CA GLU A 30 -0.80 13.64 2.17
C GLU A 30 0.68 13.29 2.36
N LEU A 31 1.14 12.19 1.75
CA LEU A 31 2.52 11.75 1.87
C LEU A 31 3.52 12.72 1.23
N THR A 32 3.13 13.44 0.18
CA THR A 32 3.97 14.51 -0.39
C THR A 32 4.14 15.67 0.59
N THR A 33 3.07 16.03 1.32
CA THR A 33 3.13 17.10 2.33
C THR A 33 3.97 16.66 3.53
N ILE A 34 3.62 15.50 4.11
CA ILE A 34 4.31 14.95 5.28
C ILE A 34 5.79 14.69 4.99
N SER A 35 6.12 14.12 3.82
CA SER A 35 7.52 13.85 3.48
C SER A 35 8.39 15.10 3.43
N LYS A 36 7.84 16.26 3.04
CA LYS A 36 8.55 17.55 3.10
C LYS A 36 8.82 17.97 4.55
N GLU A 37 7.81 17.90 5.41
CA GLU A 37 7.96 18.23 6.83
C GLU A 37 8.97 17.32 7.52
N VAL A 38 8.88 16.00 7.29
CA VAL A 38 9.81 15.02 7.84
C VAL A 38 11.23 15.25 7.30
N SER A 39 11.39 15.59 6.01
CA SER A 39 12.71 15.94 5.46
C SER A 39 13.33 17.14 6.18
N LEU A 40 12.54 18.16 6.50
CA LEU A 40 13.00 19.34 7.23
C LEU A 40 13.38 19.03 8.67
N VAL A 41 12.57 18.23 9.36
CA VAL A 41 12.78 17.87 10.77
C VAL A 41 14.01 16.97 10.95
N PHE A 42 14.21 16.01 10.05
CA PHE A 42 15.27 15.00 10.18
C PHE A 42 16.49 15.26 9.28
N GLY A 43 16.47 16.30 8.46
CA GLY A 43 17.63 16.77 7.69
C GLY A 43 18.05 15.87 6.52
N PHE A 44 17.15 15.06 5.97
CA PHE A 44 17.44 14.22 4.80
C PHE A 44 16.94 14.84 3.49
N ALA A 45 17.47 14.34 2.36
CA ALA A 45 17.11 14.83 1.02
C ALA A 45 15.64 14.61 0.67
N SER A 46 15.04 15.54 -0.08
CA SER A 46 13.63 15.42 -0.49
C SER A 46 13.36 14.11 -1.22
N LEU A 47 12.21 13.50 -0.93
CA LEU A 47 11.78 12.28 -1.60
C LEU A 47 11.30 12.60 -3.01
N SER A 48 11.70 11.76 -3.98
CA SER A 48 11.14 11.80 -5.32
C SER A 48 9.71 11.25 -5.34
N LEU A 49 8.97 11.53 -6.42
CA LEU A 49 7.64 10.95 -6.63
C LEU A 49 7.69 9.42 -6.71
N ASP A 50 8.78 8.83 -7.22
CA ASP A 50 8.99 7.39 -7.23
C ASP A 50 9.03 6.81 -5.80
N GLU A 51 9.76 7.47 -4.88
CA GLU A 51 9.83 7.09 -3.46
C GLU A 51 8.51 7.28 -2.74
N ILE A 52 7.82 8.39 -3.01
CA ILE A 52 6.46 8.64 -2.51
C ILE A 52 5.51 7.53 -3.00
N GLY A 53 5.63 7.11 -4.27
CA GLY A 53 4.84 6.00 -4.82
C GLY A 53 5.04 4.68 -4.06
N PHE A 54 6.28 4.35 -3.66
CA PHE A 54 6.53 3.18 -2.81
C PHE A 54 5.89 3.31 -1.42
N LEU A 55 5.95 4.49 -0.80
CA LEU A 55 5.29 4.75 0.48
C LEU A 55 3.76 4.67 0.37
N VAL A 56 3.17 5.20 -0.70
CA VAL A 56 1.74 5.12 -0.96
C VAL A 56 1.30 3.67 -0.99
N LEU A 57 1.99 2.79 -1.73
CA LEU A 57 1.67 1.37 -1.77
C LEU A 57 1.78 0.69 -0.40
N TYR A 58 2.78 1.07 0.39
CA TYR A 58 2.93 0.54 1.75
C TYR A 58 1.70 0.87 2.62
N PHE A 59 1.26 2.13 2.62
CA PHE A 59 0.10 2.57 3.41
C PHE A 59 -1.24 2.10 2.84
N ALA A 60 -1.40 2.08 1.52
CA ALA A 60 -2.57 1.52 0.86
C ALA A 60 -2.77 0.06 1.27
N ARG A 61 -1.72 -0.76 1.17
CA ARG A 61 -1.74 -2.16 1.62
C ARG A 61 -2.13 -2.29 3.10
N PHE A 62 -1.65 -1.39 3.95
CA PHE A 62 -1.98 -1.41 5.37
C PHE A 62 -3.46 -1.06 5.62
N GLN A 63 -3.99 -0.07 4.89
CA GLN A 63 -5.42 0.28 4.97
C GLN A 63 -6.32 -0.85 4.47
N GLU A 64 -5.96 -1.48 3.36
CA GLU A 64 -6.69 -2.62 2.80
C GLU A 64 -6.69 -3.81 3.77
N LYS A 65 -5.56 -4.13 4.39
CA LYS A 65 -5.48 -5.19 5.42
C LYS A 65 -6.24 -4.86 6.71
N ARG A 66 -6.50 -3.57 6.99
CA ARG A 66 -7.30 -3.13 8.13
C ARG A 66 -8.80 -3.28 7.87
N ALA A 67 -9.25 -3.40 6.62
CA ALA A 67 -10.63 -3.75 6.33
C ALA A 67 -10.91 -5.09 7.01
N ARG A 68 -11.76 -5.08 8.04
CA ARG A 68 -12.06 -6.28 8.82
C ARG A 68 -12.66 -7.32 7.86
N PRO A 69 -12.23 -8.59 7.93
CA PRO A 69 -12.90 -9.64 7.17
C PRO A 69 -14.38 -9.64 7.54
N LEU A 70 -15.24 -9.61 6.53
CA LEU A 70 -16.69 -9.74 6.70
C LEU A 70 -16.96 -11.11 7.31
N LYS A 71 -17.70 -11.16 8.42
CA LYS A 71 -18.16 -12.44 8.99
C LYS A 71 -19.24 -13.01 8.07
N THR A 72 -18.88 -13.96 7.22
CA THR A 72 -19.77 -14.62 6.26
C THR A 72 -20.05 -16.07 6.66
N VAL A 73 -21.27 -16.55 6.39
CA VAL A 73 -21.67 -17.97 6.54
C VAL A 73 -21.91 -18.53 5.15
N VAL A 74 -21.24 -19.64 4.82
CA VAL A 74 -21.44 -20.38 3.57
C VAL A 74 -22.41 -21.53 3.82
N MET A 75 -23.55 -21.53 3.13
CA MET A 75 -24.50 -22.65 3.14
C MET A 75 -24.56 -23.30 1.76
N CYS A 76 -24.60 -24.64 1.72
CA CYS A 76 -24.87 -25.38 0.51
C CYS A 76 -25.93 -26.47 0.80
N THR A 77 -26.67 -26.87 -0.24
CA THR A 77 -27.65 -27.96 -0.16
C THR A 77 -27.02 -29.35 -0.29
N SER A 78 -25.73 -29.42 -0.66
CA SER A 78 -25.02 -30.65 -1.03
C SER A 78 -24.10 -31.23 0.05
N GLY A 79 -24.03 -30.61 1.24
CA GLY A 79 -23.36 -31.15 2.43
C GLY A 79 -22.06 -30.44 2.85
N VAL A 80 -21.57 -30.76 4.05
CA VAL A 80 -20.46 -30.05 4.72
C VAL A 80 -19.18 -29.98 3.86
N GLY A 81 -18.88 -31.02 3.09
CA GLY A 81 -17.69 -31.09 2.24
C GLY A 81 -17.67 -30.04 1.12
N THR A 82 -18.81 -29.75 0.49
CA THR A 82 -18.88 -28.73 -0.57
C THR A 82 -18.89 -27.31 0.01
N SER A 83 -19.46 -27.10 1.21
CA SER A 83 -19.36 -25.81 1.90
C SER A 83 -17.92 -25.49 2.33
N GLU A 84 -17.13 -26.49 2.74
CA GLU A 84 -15.69 -26.31 3.06
C GLU A 84 -14.86 -25.93 1.83
N LEU A 85 -15.08 -26.60 0.69
CA LEU A 85 -14.40 -26.28 -0.56
C LEU A 85 -14.74 -24.87 -1.07
N LEU A 86 -15.99 -24.43 -0.90
CA LEU A 86 -16.40 -23.07 -1.22
C LEU A 86 -15.77 -22.05 -0.25
N ARG A 87 -15.68 -22.37 1.05
CA ARG A 87 -14.98 -21.52 2.03
C ARG A 87 -13.51 -21.32 1.64
N ALA A 88 -12.81 -22.39 1.31
CA ALA A 88 -11.38 -22.33 0.97
C ALA A 88 -11.07 -21.53 -0.31
N ARG A 89 -12.05 -21.29 -1.19
CA ARG A 89 -11.91 -20.40 -2.35
C ARG A 89 -12.23 -18.93 -2.06
N LEU A 90 -12.92 -18.66 -0.95
CA LEU A 90 -13.31 -17.32 -0.52
C LEU A 90 -12.27 -16.68 0.43
N GLU A 91 -11.37 -17.49 1.01
CA GLU A 91 -10.14 -17.07 1.70
C GLU A 91 -9.02 -16.74 0.71
#